data_AF-A0A9N9XG36-F1
#
_entry.id   AF-A0A9N9XG36-F1
#
_cell.length_a   1.000
_cell.length_b   1.000
_cell.length_c   1.000
_cell.angle_alpha   90.00
_cell.angle_beta   90.00
_cell.angle_gamma   90.00
#
_symmetry.space_group_name_H-M   'P 1'
#
loop_
_entity.id
_entity.type
_entity.pdbx_description
1 polymer ?
#
loop_
_entity_poly.entity_id
_entity_poly.type
_entity_poly.pdbx_seq_one_letter_code
_entity_poly.pdbx_strand_id
1 'polypeptide(L)'
;MTEEILNIMDERRKYRGKNETTYKQIHKNIRIKIQQAKETWLSERCQEIEELEQRHDTFNLHKKVKEAAGIFKQTPTSFIEDKHDNPLLNIEDQIGRWREYVEEMFQDRERTNIYMQEASTESYITKQQIIKAANQIKNRKAVGEDNIPIEVIKILLDEHIEVMEDIFNKIYETGIIPNDWLTSVFITLPKKRKLQEM
;
A
#
# COMPACT_ATOMS: atom_id res chain seq x y z
N MET A 1 -23.80 -18.86 -14.30
CA MET A 1 -24.76 -19.85 -14.84
C MET A 1 -26.14 -19.37 -14.39
N THR A 2 -27.05 -19.04 -15.30
CA THR A 2 -28.35 -18.42 -14.94
C THR A 2 -29.40 -19.49 -14.60
N GLU A 3 -30.35 -19.17 -13.73
CA GLU A 3 -31.45 -20.07 -13.33
C GLU A 3 -32.25 -20.57 -14.53
N GLU A 4 -32.40 -19.74 -15.55
CA GLU A 4 -33.10 -20.08 -16.78
C GLU A 4 -32.38 -21.20 -17.57
N ILE A 5 -31.04 -21.19 -17.61
CA ILE A 5 -30.25 -22.25 -18.25
C ILE A 5 -30.37 -23.56 -17.45
N LEU A 6 -30.39 -23.47 -16.11
CA LEU A 6 -30.56 -24.63 -15.22
C LEU A 6 -31.92 -25.31 -15.45
N ASN A 7 -33.00 -24.53 -15.56
CA ASN A 7 -34.34 -25.05 -15.85
C ASN A 7 -34.40 -25.78 -17.20
N ILE A 8 -33.79 -25.22 -18.25
CA ILE A 8 -33.77 -25.85 -19.59
C ILE A 8 -32.88 -27.10 -19.59
N MET A 9 -31.81 -27.12 -18.79
CA MET A 9 -30.99 -28.31 -18.57
C MET A 9 -31.77 -29.43 -17.88
N ASP A 10 -32.67 -29.11 -16.94
CA ASP A 10 -33.53 -30.08 -16.27
C ASP A 10 -34.67 -30.57 -17.18
N GLU A 11 -35.24 -29.71 -18.03
CA GLU A 11 -36.16 -30.15 -19.08
C GLU A 11 -35.51 -31.11 -20.07
N ARG A 12 -34.25 -30.84 -20.48
CA ARG A 12 -33.48 -31.76 -21.34
C ARG A 12 -33.36 -33.16 -20.74
N ARG A 13 -33.24 -33.28 -19.40
CA ARG A 13 -33.13 -34.59 -18.71
C ARG A 13 -34.40 -35.41 -18.86
N LYS A 14 -35.58 -34.78 -18.91
CA LYS A 14 -36.90 -35.46 -19.02
C LYS A 14 -37.13 -36.13 -20.38
N TYR A 15 -36.49 -35.63 -21.44
CA TYR A 15 -36.65 -36.15 -22.82
C TYR A 15 -35.57 -37.14 -23.25
N ARG A 16 -34.61 -37.46 -22.36
CA ARG A 16 -33.55 -38.44 -22.63
C ARG A 16 -34.17 -39.82 -22.86
N GLY A 17 -34.05 -40.35 -24.09
CA GLY A 17 -34.57 -41.67 -24.47
C GLY A 17 -36.06 -41.74 -24.83
N LYS A 18 -36.79 -40.61 -24.78
CA LYS A 18 -38.23 -40.57 -25.16
C LYS A 18 -38.45 -39.94 -26.54
N ASN A 19 -37.77 -38.84 -26.84
CA ASN A 19 -37.99 -38.12 -28.09
C ASN A 19 -36.68 -37.42 -28.54
N GLU A 20 -36.05 -37.98 -29.57
CA GLU A 20 -34.71 -37.60 -30.08
C GLU A 20 -34.69 -36.17 -30.63
N THR A 21 -35.75 -35.77 -31.32
CA THR A 21 -35.85 -34.50 -32.04
C THR A 21 -35.96 -33.30 -31.08
N THR A 22 -36.79 -33.43 -30.04
CA THR A 22 -36.96 -32.39 -29.01
C THR A 22 -35.72 -32.28 -28.12
N TYR A 23 -35.06 -33.41 -27.81
CA TYR A 23 -33.79 -33.40 -27.08
C TYR A 23 -32.70 -32.58 -27.80
N LYS A 24 -32.56 -32.76 -29.13
CA LYS A 24 -31.59 -32.00 -29.96
C LYS A 24 -31.92 -30.51 -30.01
N GLN A 25 -33.20 -30.15 -30.13
CA GLN A 25 -33.65 -28.75 -30.12
C GLN A 25 -33.36 -28.07 -28.78
N ILE A 26 -33.69 -28.73 -27.66
CA ILE A 26 -33.41 -28.21 -26.31
C ILE A 26 -31.89 -28.07 -26.10
N HIS A 27 -31.09 -29.04 -26.54
CA HIS A 27 -29.63 -28.95 -26.45
C HIS A 27 -29.04 -27.78 -27.25
N LYS A 28 -29.57 -27.52 -28.45
CA LYS A 28 -29.18 -26.35 -29.26
C LYS A 28 -29.55 -25.04 -28.54
N ASN A 29 -30.73 -24.97 -27.96
CA ASN A 29 -31.19 -23.81 -27.19
C ASN A 29 -30.29 -23.53 -25.97
N ILE A 30 -29.92 -24.58 -25.22
CA ILE A 30 -28.97 -24.46 -24.09
C ILE A 30 -27.64 -23.85 -24.55
N ARG A 31 -27.07 -24.30 -25.68
CA ARG A 31 -25.80 -23.75 -26.19
C ARG A 31 -25.93 -22.27 -26.54
N ILE A 32 -27.03 -21.88 -27.18
CA ILE A 32 -27.30 -20.47 -27.53
C ILE A 32 -27.40 -19.63 -26.26
N LYS A 33 -28.16 -20.09 -25.25
CA LYS A 33 -28.29 -19.34 -24.00
C LYS A 33 -26.99 -19.27 -23.19
N ILE A 34 -26.17 -20.32 -23.21
CA ILE A 34 -24.84 -20.29 -22.59
C ILE A 34 -23.96 -19.25 -23.31
N GLN A 35 -23.99 -19.22 -24.64
CA GLN A 35 -23.26 -18.23 -25.42
C GLN A 35 -23.73 -16.80 -25.10
N GLN A 36 -25.03 -16.56 -25.10
CA GLN A 36 -25.63 -15.28 -24.73
C GLN A 36 -25.25 -14.85 -23.32
N ALA A 37 -25.37 -15.74 -22.33
CA ALA A 37 -24.99 -15.44 -20.95
C ALA A 37 -23.50 -15.11 -20.81
N LYS A 38 -22.63 -15.77 -21.59
CA LYS A 38 -21.19 -15.47 -21.63
C LYS A 38 -20.93 -14.10 -22.24
N GLU A 39 -21.60 -13.76 -23.34
CA GLU A 39 -21.48 -12.46 -24.01
C GLU A 39 -21.99 -11.33 -23.12
N THR A 40 -23.15 -11.50 -22.47
CA THR A 40 -23.68 -10.54 -21.49
C THR A 40 -22.70 -10.31 -20.35
N TRP A 41 -22.16 -11.38 -19.77
CA TRP A 41 -21.18 -11.28 -18.69
C TRP A 41 -19.90 -10.54 -19.12
N LEU A 42 -19.40 -10.79 -20.34
CA LEU A 42 -18.24 -10.06 -20.87
C LEU A 42 -18.57 -8.58 -21.12
N SER A 43 -19.75 -8.28 -21.66
CA SER A 43 -20.18 -6.92 -21.95
C SER A 43 -20.33 -6.08 -20.68
N GLU A 44 -20.95 -6.62 -19.63
CA GLU A 44 -21.06 -5.98 -18.32
C GLU A 44 -19.68 -5.65 -17.74
N ARG A 45 -18.74 -6.60 -17.86
CA ARG A 45 -17.36 -6.42 -17.39
C ARG A 45 -16.61 -5.32 -18.15
N CYS A 46 -16.79 -5.23 -19.46
CA CYS A 46 -16.22 -4.17 -20.29
C CYS A 46 -16.81 -2.81 -19.92
N GLN A 47 -18.13 -2.73 -19.71
CA GLN A 47 -18.81 -1.50 -19.31
C GLN A 47 -18.30 -0.99 -17.95
N GLU A 48 -18.11 -1.86 -16.96
CA GLU A 48 -17.51 -1.48 -15.67
C GLU A 48 -16.11 -0.86 -15.84
N ILE A 49 -15.29 -1.40 -16.75
CA ILE A 49 -13.94 -0.91 -17.02
C ILE A 49 -13.99 0.48 -17.66
N GLU A 50 -14.87 0.69 -18.65
CA GLU A 50 -15.08 1.99 -19.30
C GLU A 50 -15.56 3.06 -18.31
N GLU A 51 -16.47 2.72 -17.39
CA GLU A 51 -16.93 3.65 -16.36
C GLU A 51 -15.82 4.04 -15.37
N LEU A 52 -14.87 3.14 -15.09
CA LEU A 52 -13.72 3.43 -14.25
C LEU A 52 -12.70 4.32 -14.95
N GLU A 53 -12.54 4.16 -16.27
CA GLU A 53 -11.72 5.04 -17.10
C GLU A 53 -12.29 6.46 -17.12
N GLN A 54 -13.61 6.60 -17.31
CA GLN A 54 -14.30 7.90 -17.27
C GLN A 54 -14.16 8.61 -15.91
N ARG A 55 -14.10 7.84 -14.82
CA ARG A 55 -13.89 8.38 -13.45
C ARG A 55 -12.43 8.65 -13.11
N HIS A 56 -11.49 8.36 -14.02
CA HIS A 56 -10.04 8.46 -13.80
C HIS A 56 -9.53 7.66 -12.57
N ASP A 57 -10.24 6.60 -12.19
CA ASP A 57 -9.84 5.70 -11.10
C ASP A 57 -8.87 4.63 -11.64
N THR A 58 -7.63 5.08 -11.88
CA THR A 58 -6.56 4.26 -12.47
C THR A 58 -6.26 2.98 -11.66
N PHE A 59 -6.45 3.01 -10.34
CA PHE A 59 -6.20 1.86 -9.47
C PHE A 59 -7.25 0.76 -9.70
N ASN A 60 -8.54 1.10 -9.62
CA ASN A 60 -9.60 0.13 -9.81
C ASN A 60 -9.71 -0.34 -11.26
N LEU A 61 -9.44 0.54 -12.23
CA LEU A 61 -9.34 0.19 -13.66
C LEU A 61 -8.32 -0.93 -13.87
N HIS A 62 -7.07 -0.73 -13.41
CA HIS A 62 -6.01 -1.71 -13.58
C HIS A 62 -6.28 -3.03 -12.85
N LYS A 63 -6.94 -2.98 -11.68
CA LYS A 63 -7.40 -4.17 -10.96
C LYS A 63 -8.43 -4.96 -11.78
N LYS A 64 -9.49 -4.30 -12.26
CA LYS A 64 -10.57 -4.94 -13.04
C LYS A 64 -10.07 -5.50 -14.38
N VAL A 65 -9.16 -4.80 -15.06
CA VAL A 65 -8.50 -5.30 -16.28
C VAL A 65 -7.73 -6.60 -16.02
N LYS A 66 -6.97 -6.66 -14.92
CA LYS A 66 -6.26 -7.89 -14.54
C LYS A 66 -7.20 -9.05 -14.21
N GLU A 67 -8.32 -8.78 -13.56
CA GLU A 67 -9.33 -9.80 -13.26
C GLU A 67 -10.00 -10.31 -14.55
N ALA A 68 -10.35 -9.42 -15.48
CA ALA A 68 -10.96 -9.77 -16.76
C ALA A 68 -10.00 -10.58 -17.66
N ALA A 69 -8.71 -10.24 -17.65
CA ALA A 69 -7.68 -10.96 -18.39
C ALA A 69 -7.31 -12.32 -17.75
N GLY A 70 -7.82 -12.65 -16.56
CA GLY A 70 -7.47 -13.88 -15.84
C GLY A 70 -6.02 -13.90 -15.31
N ILE A 71 -5.32 -12.76 -15.31
CA ILE A 71 -3.93 -12.62 -14.85
C ILE A 71 -3.91 -12.26 -13.35
N PHE A 72 -5.06 -11.98 -12.76
CA PHE A 72 -5.19 -11.64 -11.35
C PHE A 72 -4.77 -12.82 -10.47
N LYS A 73 -3.56 -12.72 -9.90
CA LYS A 73 -3.10 -13.58 -8.82
C LYS A 73 -3.54 -12.95 -7.50
N GLN A 74 -4.33 -13.67 -6.71
CA GLN A 74 -4.52 -13.29 -5.32
C GLN A 74 -3.16 -13.38 -4.63
N THR A 75 -2.55 -12.23 -4.32
CA THR A 75 -1.42 -12.20 -3.40
C THR A 75 -1.94 -12.68 -2.05
N PRO A 76 -1.29 -13.67 -1.40
CA PRO A 76 -1.66 -14.04 -0.05
C PRO A 76 -1.58 -12.78 0.80
N THR A 77 -2.70 -12.42 1.42
CA THR A 77 -2.77 -11.33 2.38
C THR A 77 -1.78 -11.66 3.49
N SER A 78 -0.74 -10.84 3.63
CA SER A 78 0.12 -10.92 4.80
C SER A 78 -0.73 -10.51 6.00
N PHE A 79 -1.13 -11.48 6.81
CA PHE A 79 -1.74 -11.20 8.11
C PHE A 79 -0.66 -10.69 9.05
N ILE A 80 -1.04 -9.76 9.93
CA ILE A 80 -0.18 -9.35 11.03
C ILE A 80 -0.32 -10.42 12.11
N GLU A 81 0.79 -10.96 12.57
CA GLU A 81 0.81 -11.99 13.61
C GLU A 81 1.07 -11.34 14.98
N ASP A 82 0.46 -11.89 16.03
CA ASP A 82 0.76 -11.52 17.41
C ASP A 82 2.15 -12.04 17.84
N LYS A 83 2.52 -11.90 19.13
CA LYS A 83 3.79 -12.43 19.66
C LYS A 83 3.82 -13.97 19.74
N HIS A 84 2.69 -14.63 19.50
CA HIS A 84 2.50 -16.07 19.58
C HIS A 84 2.17 -16.69 18.20
N ASP A 85 2.53 -15.99 17.12
CA ASP A 85 2.32 -16.40 15.71
C ASP A 85 0.85 -16.60 15.30
N ASN A 86 -0.11 -16.01 16.02
CA ASN A 86 -1.53 -16.04 15.65
C ASN A 86 -1.90 -14.86 14.75
N PRO A 87 -2.67 -15.07 13.67
CA PRO A 87 -3.09 -14.00 12.79
C PRO A 87 -4.12 -13.08 13.46
N LEU A 88 -3.84 -11.77 13.45
CA LEU A 88 -4.73 -10.72 13.94
C LEU A 88 -5.69 -10.28 12.83
N LEU A 89 -6.98 -10.54 13.04
CA LEU A 89 -8.04 -10.22 12.07
C LEU A 89 -8.71 -8.86 12.34
N ASN A 90 -8.67 -8.38 13.58
CA ASN A 90 -9.29 -7.12 13.98
C ASN A 90 -8.32 -5.94 13.81
N ILE A 91 -8.83 -4.80 13.35
CA ILE A 91 -8.07 -3.57 13.13
C ILE A 91 -7.52 -3.02 14.45
N GLU A 92 -8.31 -3.06 15.53
CA GLU A 92 -7.87 -2.58 16.85
C GLU A 92 -6.67 -3.37 17.38
N ASP A 93 -6.73 -4.69 17.25
CA ASP A 93 -5.65 -5.59 17.68
C ASP A 93 -4.39 -5.40 16.82
N GLN A 94 -4.55 -5.16 15.51
CA GLN A 94 -3.43 -4.82 14.62
C GLN A 94 -2.77 -3.50 15.03
N ILE A 95 -3.55 -2.45 15.31
CA ILE A 95 -3.03 -1.16 15.78
C ILE A 95 -2.30 -1.33 17.12
N GLY A 96 -2.87 -2.10 18.04
CA GLY A 96 -2.22 -2.43 19.32
C GLY A 96 -0.89 -3.14 19.12
N ARG A 97 -0.85 -4.14 18.24
CA ARG A 97 0.39 -4.87 17.89
C ARG A 97 1.45 -3.98 17.25
N TRP A 98 1.05 -3.03 16.39
CA TRP A 98 1.96 -2.03 15.80
C TRP A 98 2.54 -1.11 16.85
N ARG A 99 1.70 -0.59 17.77
CA ARG A 99 2.16 0.25 18.88
C ARG A 99 3.21 -0.48 19.71
N GLU A 100 2.90 -1.70 20.14
CA GLU A 100 3.82 -2.52 20.93
C GLU A 100 5.14 -2.76 20.20
N TYR A 101 5.09 -3.07 18.90
CA TYR A 101 6.30 -3.27 18.09
C TYR A 101 7.18 -2.01 18.02
N VAL A 102 6.59 -0.84 17.77
CA VAL A 102 7.32 0.43 17.66
C VAL A 102 7.87 0.83 19.02
N GLU A 103 7.08 0.72 20.09
CA GLU A 103 7.53 1.00 21.45
C GLU A 103 8.72 0.13 21.85
N GLU A 104 8.67 -1.17 21.58
CA GLU A 104 9.76 -2.11 21.86
C GLU A 104 11.01 -1.80 21.01
N MET A 105 10.83 -1.48 19.72
CA MET A 105 11.93 -1.18 18.81
C MET A 105 12.68 0.10 19.17
N PHE A 106 11.97 1.14 19.65
CA PHE A 106 12.55 2.43 20.03
C PHE A 106 12.71 2.59 21.55
N GLN A 107 12.57 1.51 22.33
CA GLN A 107 12.74 1.56 23.77
C GLN A 107 14.20 1.79 24.13
N ASP A 108 14.52 3.01 24.53
CA ASP A 108 15.88 3.39 24.92
C ASP A 108 16.11 3.06 26.41
N ARG A 109 16.53 1.82 26.68
CA ARG A 109 16.75 1.30 28.06
C ARG A 109 18.08 1.75 28.67
N GLU A 110 18.99 2.30 27.87
CA GLU A 110 20.36 2.64 28.27
C GLU A 110 20.65 4.14 28.15
N ARG A 111 19.65 5.00 28.35
CA ARG A 111 19.90 6.45 28.46
C ARG A 111 20.69 6.75 29.73
N THR A 112 22.01 6.67 29.64
CA THR A 112 22.88 7.40 30.54
C THR A 112 22.62 8.89 30.30
N ASN A 113 22.39 9.68 31.35
CA ASN A 113 22.35 11.13 31.23
C ASN A 113 23.72 11.61 30.73
N ILE A 114 23.85 11.80 29.42
CA ILE A 114 25.02 12.42 28.81
C ILE A 114 24.92 13.90 29.19
N TYR A 115 25.65 14.29 30.24
CA TYR A 115 25.89 15.70 30.49
C TYR A 115 26.69 16.22 29.30
N MET A 116 26.06 17.07 28.49
CA MET A 116 26.68 17.68 27.33
C MET A 116 27.86 18.52 27.85
N GLN A 117 29.08 18.02 27.65
CA GLN A 117 30.29 18.72 28.07
C GLN A 117 30.41 20.00 27.23
N GLU A 118 30.76 21.13 27.86
CA GLU A 118 30.84 22.43 27.20
C GLU A 118 31.60 22.31 25.87
N ALA A 119 30.90 22.66 24.80
CA ALA A 119 31.35 22.43 23.44
C ALA A 119 32.66 23.18 23.20
N SER A 120 33.72 22.47 22.80
CA SER A 120 34.92 23.14 22.30
C SER A 120 34.55 23.92 21.04
N THR A 121 35.22 25.03 20.76
CA THR A 121 34.95 25.95 19.64
C THR A 121 34.96 25.30 18.24
N GLU A 122 35.36 24.02 18.13
CA GLU A 122 35.27 23.17 16.92
C GLU A 122 33.89 22.49 16.72
N SER A 123 32.91 22.79 17.57
CA SER A 123 31.64 22.05 17.65
C SER A 123 30.48 22.67 16.86
N TYR A 124 30.70 23.79 16.19
CA TYR A 124 29.67 24.46 15.39
C TYR A 124 29.49 23.81 14.02
N ILE A 125 28.24 23.68 13.60
CA ILE A 125 27.87 23.17 12.28
C ILE A 125 28.20 24.25 11.25
N THR A 126 29.03 23.88 10.29
CA THR A 126 29.47 24.76 9.19
C THR A 126 28.58 24.59 7.95
N LYS A 127 28.46 25.66 7.14
CA LYS A 127 27.82 25.60 5.81
C LYS A 127 28.27 24.41 4.96
N GLN A 128 29.56 24.09 4.93
CA GLN A 128 30.09 22.97 4.14
C GLN A 128 29.55 21.62 4.60
N GLN A 129 29.39 21.42 5.91
CA GLN A 129 28.79 20.21 6.47
C GLN A 129 27.31 20.12 6.08
N ILE A 130 26.58 21.24 6.11
CA ILE A 130 25.17 21.29 5.72
C ILE A 130 25.02 20.93 4.23
N ILE A 131 25.81 21.51 3.33
CA ILE A 131 25.80 21.19 1.89
C ILE A 131 26.11 19.71 1.68
N LYS A 132 27.13 19.19 2.37
CA LYS A 132 27.52 17.78 2.25
C LYS A 132 26.39 16.86 2.70
N ALA A 133 25.72 17.16 3.81
CA ALA A 133 24.58 16.40 4.30
C ALA A 133 23.40 16.47 3.30
N ALA A 134 23.06 17.66 2.80
CA ALA A 134 21.98 17.86 1.83
C ALA A 134 22.20 17.03 0.56
N ASN A 135 23.44 16.99 0.06
CA ASN A 135 23.82 16.21 -1.12
C ASN A 135 23.74 14.69 -0.92
N GLN A 136 23.87 14.20 0.32
CA GLN A 136 23.72 12.77 0.63
C GLN A 136 22.26 12.32 0.65
N ILE A 137 21.32 13.22 0.91
CA ILE A 137 19.90 12.89 0.98
C ILE A 137 19.39 12.63 -0.44
N LYS A 138 18.71 11.50 -0.65
CA LYS A 138 18.14 11.14 -1.95
C LYS A 138 16.83 11.88 -2.20
N ASN A 139 16.56 12.22 -3.46
CA ASN A 139 15.29 12.78 -3.92
C ASN A 139 14.18 11.72 -3.93
N ARG A 140 12.93 12.15 -4.05
CA ARG A 140 11.69 11.36 -4.11
C ARG A 140 11.48 10.51 -2.86
N LYS A 141 11.81 11.07 -1.70
CA LYS A 141 11.49 10.50 -0.41
C LYS A 141 10.05 10.82 -0.03
N ALA A 142 9.48 10.01 0.86
CA ALA A 142 8.17 10.31 1.43
C ALA A 142 8.25 11.63 2.19
N VAL A 143 7.23 12.46 2.02
CA VAL A 143 7.08 13.72 2.75
C VAL A 143 6.67 13.45 4.21
N GLY A 144 7.04 14.37 5.10
CA GLY A 144 6.57 14.36 6.48
C GLY A 144 5.13 14.86 6.61
N GLU A 145 4.70 15.10 7.84
CA GLU A 145 3.38 15.68 8.16
C GLU A 145 3.22 17.11 7.61
N ASP A 146 4.33 17.83 7.47
CA ASP A 146 4.41 19.16 6.86
C ASP A 146 4.09 19.17 5.35
N ASN A 147 4.05 18.00 4.70
CA ASN A 147 3.92 17.83 3.25
C ASN A 147 5.01 18.55 2.44
N ILE A 148 6.20 18.78 3.02
CA ILE A 148 7.31 19.46 2.35
C ILE A 148 8.25 18.40 1.74
N PRO A 149 8.42 18.38 0.40
CA PRO A 149 9.43 17.53 -0.23
C PRO A 149 10.84 17.98 0.10
N ILE A 150 11.76 17.00 0.22
CA ILE A 150 13.18 17.29 0.47
C ILE A 150 13.80 18.15 -0.64
N GLU A 151 13.28 18.08 -1.86
CA GLU A 151 13.70 18.91 -2.99
C GLU A 151 13.50 20.40 -2.72
N VAL A 152 12.42 20.77 -2.02
CA VAL A 152 12.17 22.17 -1.63
C VAL A 152 13.22 22.62 -0.62
N ILE A 153 13.53 21.78 0.37
CA ILE A 153 14.55 22.06 1.38
C ILE A 153 15.92 22.25 0.72
N LYS A 154 16.26 21.44 -0.30
CA LYS A 154 17.52 21.60 -1.04
C LYS A 154 17.62 22.93 -1.78
N ILE A 155 16.55 23.37 -2.43
CA ILE A 155 16.50 24.68 -3.10
C ILE A 155 16.70 25.80 -2.07
N LEU A 156 16.01 25.71 -0.94
CA LEU A 156 16.16 26.68 0.15
C LEU A 156 17.59 26.70 0.71
N LEU A 157 18.25 25.54 0.79
CA LEU A 157 19.64 25.44 1.22
C LEU A 157 20.61 26.06 0.21
N ASP A 158 20.31 26.02 -1.08
CA ASP A 158 21.15 26.66 -2.10
C ASP A 158 21.04 28.20 -2.04
N GLU A 159 19.87 28.75 -1.69
CA GLU A 159 19.60 30.20 -1.64
C GLU A 159 19.84 30.85 -0.26
N HIS A 160 19.64 30.10 0.83
CA HIS A 160 19.56 30.62 2.21
C HIS A 160 20.31 29.76 3.23
N ILE A 161 21.50 29.30 2.87
CA ILE A 161 22.30 28.44 3.75
C ILE A 161 22.67 29.11 5.08
N GLU A 162 22.85 30.43 5.10
CA GLU A 162 23.14 31.22 6.31
C GLU A 162 22.06 31.03 7.38
N VAL A 163 20.79 31.04 6.97
CA VAL A 163 19.65 30.92 7.88
C VAL A 163 19.62 29.53 8.49
N MET A 164 19.91 28.51 7.69
CA MET A 164 19.94 27.12 8.16
C MET A 164 21.10 26.86 9.11
N GLU A 165 22.28 27.43 8.82
CA GLU A 165 23.43 27.41 9.73
C GLU A 165 23.11 28.05 11.09
N ASP A 166 22.46 29.22 11.10
CA ASP A 166 22.04 29.90 12.33
C ASP A 166 21.05 29.05 13.14
N ILE A 167 20.05 28.46 12.50
CA ILE A 167 19.07 27.58 13.16
C ILE A 167 19.76 26.37 13.81
N PHE A 168 20.60 25.65 13.06
CA PHE A 168 21.27 24.46 13.59
C PHE A 168 22.21 24.79 14.75
N ASN A 169 22.99 25.86 14.62
CA ASN A 169 23.90 26.28 15.69
C ASN A 169 23.14 26.77 16.92
N LYS A 170 22.01 27.47 16.74
CA LYS A 170 21.15 27.87 17.86
C LYS A 170 20.54 26.67 18.59
N ILE A 171 20.15 25.62 17.88
CA ILE A 171 19.69 24.36 18.49
C ILE A 171 20.85 23.73 19.30
N TYR A 172 22.05 23.72 18.74
CA TYR A 172 23.24 23.15 19.39
C TYR A 172 23.64 23.93 20.66
N GLU A 173 23.60 25.26 20.62
CA GLU A 173 23.92 26.13 21.76
C GLU A 173 22.88 26.06 22.87
N THR A 174 21.60 26.10 22.51
CA THR A 174 20.51 26.12 23.49
C THR A 174 20.15 24.73 24.02
N GLY A 175 20.49 23.69 23.26
CA GLY A 175 20.00 22.32 23.51
C GLY A 175 18.50 22.15 23.30
N ILE A 176 17.80 23.17 22.79
CA ILE A 176 16.35 23.17 22.60
C ILE A 176 16.05 22.73 21.17
N ILE A 177 15.44 21.56 21.03
CA ILE A 177 14.96 21.03 19.75
C ILE A 177 13.52 21.54 19.52
N PRO A 178 13.17 22.02 18.31
CA PRO A 178 11.80 22.39 17.99
C PRO A 178 10.83 21.22 18.21
N ASN A 179 9.66 21.48 18.81
CA ASN A 179 8.67 20.44 19.10
C ASN A 179 8.23 19.68 17.85
N ASP A 180 8.13 20.37 16.71
CA ASP A 180 7.76 19.78 15.42
C ASP A 180 8.76 18.71 14.94
N TRP A 181 10.01 18.75 15.42
CA TRP A 181 11.05 17.75 15.11
C TRP A 181 11.00 16.54 16.05
N LEU A 182 10.25 16.65 17.15
CA LEU A 182 10.05 15.55 18.11
C LEU A 182 8.87 14.66 17.72
N THR A 183 8.08 15.08 16.73
CA THR A 183 6.97 14.31 16.17
C THR A 183 7.42 13.49 14.97
N SER A 184 6.96 12.24 14.87
CA SER A 184 7.26 11.36 13.75
C SER A 184 6.05 10.49 13.41
N VAL A 185 5.73 10.41 12.11
CA VAL A 185 4.65 9.58 11.60
C VAL A 185 5.23 8.25 11.12
N PHE A 186 4.78 7.16 11.73
CA PHE A 186 5.18 5.81 11.34
C PHE A 186 4.15 5.20 10.40
N ILE A 187 4.53 4.99 9.15
CA ILE A 187 3.75 4.21 8.18
C ILE A 187 4.42 2.86 8.03
N THR A 188 3.74 1.82 8.50
CA THR A 188 4.29 0.48 8.50
C THR A 188 3.91 -0.25 7.22
N LEU A 189 4.92 -0.79 6.53
CA LEU A 189 4.74 -1.48 5.26
C LEU A 189 4.96 -2.99 5.45
N PRO A 190 4.01 -3.85 5.05
CA PRO A 190 4.20 -5.29 5.13
C PRO A 190 5.38 -5.69 4.25
N LYS A 191 6.36 -6.34 4.86
CA LYS A 191 7.51 -6.90 4.13
C LYS A 191 7.01 -8.10 3.33
N LYS A 192 7.43 -8.20 2.06
CA LYS A 192 7.22 -9.44 1.29
C LYS A 192 7.87 -10.60 2.06
N ARG A 193 7.13 -11.68 2.34
CA ARG A 193 7.73 -12.92 2.88
C ARG A 193 8.88 -13.33 1.96
N LYS A 194 10.08 -13.51 2.53
CA LYS A 194 11.10 -14.31 1.84
C LYS A 194 10.51 -15.71 1.74
N LEU A 195 10.44 -16.28 0.54
CA LEU A 195 10.20 -17.71 0.40
C LEU A 195 11.26 -18.41 1.27
N GLN A 196 10.85 -19.06 2.35
CA GLN A 196 11.73 -20.02 3.01
C GLN A 196 11.96 -21.12 1.99
N GLU A 197 13.21 -21.31 1.58
CA GLU A 197 13.61 -22.47 0.79
C GLU A 197 13.24 -23.71 1.63
N MET A 198 12.34 -24.53 1.08
CA MET A 198 12.00 -25.84 1.62
C MET A 198 13.16 -26.81 1.44
#